data_AF-A0A6G1G0K4-F1
#
_entry.id   AF-A0A6G1G0K4-F1
#
_cell.length_a   1.000
_cell.length_b   1.000
_cell.length_c   1.000
_cell.angle_alpha   90.00
_cell.angle_beta   90.00
_cell.angle_gamma   90.00
#
_symmetry.space_group_name_H-M   'P 1'
#
loop_
_entity.id
_entity.type
_entity.pdbx_description
1 polymer ?
#
loop_
_entity_poly.entity_id
_entity_poly.type
_entity_poly.pdbx_seq_one_letter_code
_entity_poly.pdbx_strand_id
1 'polypeptide(L)'
;ALNTMPAKLDDTYDQAMERIKQQPHRRLALQALTWIVYAVRPLQVNEIRHAIAIDELEPDDRSISEDMLTLPELIVNACAGMIKIDEESNVIGLVHKTTQEYFDRYGAKHFPDAQWKIGKGCLTYLSLDVFS
;
A
#
# COMPACT_ATOMS: atom_id res chain seq x y z
N ALA A 1 27.86 10.45 6.04
CA ALA A 1 27.54 10.46 7.48
C ALA A 1 26.22 9.73 7.67
N LEU A 2 26.10 8.89 8.69
CA LEU A 2 24.99 7.95 8.90
C LEU A 2 23.72 8.72 9.32
N ASN A 3 22.70 8.72 8.46
CA ASN A 3 21.37 9.27 8.74
C ASN A 3 20.57 8.29 9.61
N THR A 4 20.89 8.20 10.91
CA THR A 4 19.94 7.62 11.86
C THR A 4 18.80 8.60 12.07
N MET A 5 17.58 8.20 11.72
CA MET A 5 16.39 8.98 12.04
C MET A 5 16.28 9.22 13.55
N PRO A 6 15.98 10.46 13.99
CA PRO A 6 15.75 10.76 15.40
C PRO A 6 14.60 9.91 15.95
N ALA A 7 14.74 9.40 17.18
CA ALA A 7 13.70 8.62 17.86
C ALA A 7 12.31 9.31 17.86
N LYS A 8 12.27 10.65 17.95
CA LYS A 8 11.03 11.44 17.89
C LYS A 8 10.26 11.31 16.56
N LEU A 9 10.96 11.07 15.44
CA LEU A 9 10.30 10.83 14.16
C LEU A 9 9.71 9.41 14.12
N ASP A 10 10.42 8.41 14.65
CA ASP A 10 9.89 7.05 14.76
C ASP A 10 8.61 7.03 15.60
N ASP A 11 8.59 7.75 16.74
CA ASP A 11 7.39 7.89 17.58
C ASP A 11 6.20 8.50 16.81
N THR A 12 6.48 9.44 15.91
CA THR A 12 5.45 10.09 15.09
C THR A 12 4.86 9.12 14.06
N TYR A 13 5.70 8.29 13.44
CA TYR A 13 5.26 7.25 12.52
C TYR A 13 4.54 6.10 13.22
N ASP A 14 4.99 5.70 14.41
CA ASP A 14 4.28 4.74 15.25
C ASP A 14 2.86 5.24 15.60
N GLN A 15 2.72 6.51 15.98
CA GLN A 15 1.40 7.13 16.21
C GLN A 15 0.54 7.18 14.94
N ALA A 16 1.14 7.42 13.76
CA ALA A 16 0.42 7.36 12.49
C ALA A 16 -0.08 5.93 12.20
N MET A 17 0.78 4.92 12.38
CA MET A 17 0.42 3.51 12.21
C MET A 17 -0.66 3.08 13.20
N GLU A 18 -0.65 3.58 14.44
CA GLU A 18 -1.70 3.29 15.41
C GLU A 18 -3.04 3.89 15.00
N ARG A 19 -3.06 5.15 14.54
CA ARG A 19 -4.27 5.78 13.98
C ARG A 19 -4.82 4.99 12.79
N ILE A 20 -3.96 4.53 11.89
CA ILE A 20 -4.34 3.67 10.76
C ILE A 20 -4.98 2.37 11.23
N LYS A 21 -4.45 1.74 12.28
CA LYS A 21 -4.95 0.46 12.80
C LYS A 21 -6.28 0.59 13.54
N GLN A 22 -6.55 1.73 14.16
CA GLN A 22 -7.76 1.96 14.95
C GLN A 22 -8.96 2.42 14.12
N GLN A 23 -8.75 2.92 12.90
CA GLN A 23 -9.84 3.44 12.07
C GLN A 23 -10.68 2.32 11.39
N PRO A 24 -11.91 2.62 10.93
CA PRO A 24 -12.76 1.66 10.21
C PRO A 24 -12.11 1.10 8.93
N HIS A 25 -11.45 1.96 8.16
CA HIS A 25 -10.82 1.62 6.88
C HIS A 25 -9.39 1.06 7.02
N ARG A 26 -9.03 0.52 8.19
CA ARG A 26 -7.68 -0.03 8.45
C ARG A 26 -7.23 -1.09 7.43
N ARG A 27 -8.17 -1.90 6.92
CA ARG A 27 -7.86 -2.98 5.96
C ARG A 27 -7.31 -2.40 4.66
N LEU A 28 -8.03 -1.43 4.08
CA LEU A 28 -7.62 -0.69 2.89
C LEU A 28 -6.24 -0.05 3.06
N ALA A 29 -6.04 0.65 4.17
CA ALA A 29 -4.77 1.33 4.45
C ALA A 29 -3.59 0.35 4.56
N LEU A 30 -3.78 -0.78 5.25
CA LEU A 30 -2.73 -1.78 5.41
C LEU A 30 -2.42 -2.52 4.10
N GLN A 31 -3.43 -2.79 3.26
CA GLN A 31 -3.22 -3.32 1.91
C GLN A 31 -2.39 -2.34 1.08
N ALA A 32 -2.83 -1.07 1.01
CA ALA A 32 -2.16 -0.03 0.24
C ALA A 32 -0.70 0.15 0.68
N LEU A 33 -0.45 0.26 1.99
CA LEU A 33 0.91 0.39 2.53
C LEU A 33 1.76 -0.86 2.27
N THR A 34 1.18 -2.06 2.33
CA THR A 34 1.92 -3.30 2.00
C THR A 34 2.47 -3.23 0.57
N TRP A 35 1.59 -2.90 -0.39
CA TRP A 35 1.97 -2.79 -1.81
C TRP A 35 2.96 -1.65 -2.05
N ILE A 36 2.75 -0.47 -1.46
CA ILE A 36 3.62 0.69 -1.68
C ILE A 36 5.02 0.49 -1.06
N VAL A 37 5.10 -0.08 0.14
CA VAL A 37 6.37 -0.24 0.87
C VAL A 37 7.28 -1.29 0.22
N TYR A 38 6.70 -2.37 -0.31
CA TYR A 38 7.45 -3.52 -0.80
C TYR A 38 7.43 -3.69 -2.33
N ALA A 39 6.78 -2.79 -3.07
CA ALA A 39 6.89 -2.78 -4.52
C ALA A 39 8.34 -2.50 -4.95
N VAL A 40 8.77 -3.18 -6.02
CA VAL A 40 10.12 -3.04 -6.60
C VAL A 40 10.38 -1.63 -7.14
N ARG A 41 9.32 -0.94 -7.57
CA ARG A 41 9.35 0.43 -8.05
C ARG A 41 8.10 1.18 -7.56
N PRO A 42 8.10 2.52 -7.60
CA PRO A 42 6.89 3.29 -7.36
C PRO A 42 5.73 2.82 -8.26
N LEU A 43 4.54 2.76 -7.68
CA LEU A 43 3.33 2.31 -8.34
C LEU A 43 2.58 3.49 -8.95
N GLN A 44 2.01 3.27 -10.13
CA GLN A 44 1.01 4.16 -10.70
C GLN A 44 -0.29 4.04 -9.91
N VAL A 45 -1.10 5.10 -9.89
CA VAL A 45 -2.40 5.11 -9.19
C VAL A 45 -3.29 3.95 -9.65
N ASN A 46 -3.33 3.61 -10.94
CA ASN A 46 -4.13 2.48 -11.39
C ASN A 46 -3.57 1.12 -10.96
N GLU A 47 -2.24 0.99 -10.82
CA GLU A 47 -1.62 -0.25 -10.38
C GLU A 47 -1.98 -0.56 -8.93
N ILE A 48 -1.94 0.43 -8.03
CA ILE A 48 -2.34 0.21 -6.63
C ILE A 48 -3.85 -0.08 -6.52
N ARG A 49 -4.69 0.53 -7.36
CA ARG A 49 -6.14 0.26 -7.37
C ARG A 49 -6.42 -1.19 -7.74
N HIS A 50 -5.74 -1.70 -8.77
CA HIS A 50 -5.83 -3.10 -9.17
C HIS A 50 -5.27 -4.05 -8.10
N ALA A 51 -4.15 -3.69 -7.48
CA ALA A 51 -3.55 -4.47 -6.41
C ALA A 51 -4.48 -4.61 -5.19
N ILE A 52 -5.17 -3.53 -4.82
CA ILE A 52 -6.19 -3.55 -3.77
C ILE A 52 -7.40 -4.38 -4.19
N ALA A 53 -7.90 -4.22 -5.42
CA ALA A 53 -9.02 -5.02 -5.93
C ALA A 53 -8.71 -6.52 -5.91
N ILE A 54 -7.48 -6.92 -6.26
CA ILE A 54 -7.02 -8.32 -6.14
C ILE A 54 -7.12 -8.85 -4.71
N ASP A 55 -6.78 -8.04 -3.72
CA ASP A 55 -6.88 -8.46 -2.32
C ASP A 55 -8.33 -8.58 -1.83
N GLU A 56 -9.31 -8.10 -2.61
CA GLU A 56 -10.75 -8.17 -2.34
C GLU A 56 -11.51 -9.14 -3.24
N LEU A 57 -10.85 -9.77 -4.23
CA LEU A 57 -11.51 -10.73 -5.12
C LEU A 57 -11.98 -11.98 -4.36
N GLU A 58 -13.16 -12.44 -4.72
CA GLU A 58 -13.71 -13.72 -4.31
C GLU A 58 -13.15 -14.87 -5.20
N PRO A 59 -13.19 -16.13 -4.75
CA PRO A 59 -12.59 -17.26 -5.48
C PRO A 59 -13.09 -17.47 -6.91
N ASP A 60 -14.32 -17.04 -7.20
CA ASP A 60 -14.97 -17.19 -8.50
C ASP A 60 -14.78 -15.96 -9.40
N ASP A 61 -14.20 -14.87 -8.89
CA ASP A 61 -13.93 -13.70 -9.69
C ASP A 61 -12.81 -13.97 -10.72
N ARG A 62 -13.11 -13.67 -11.99
CA ARG A 62 -12.19 -13.88 -13.12
C ARG A 62 -11.81 -12.59 -13.84
N SER A 63 -12.34 -11.45 -13.39
CA SER A 63 -12.09 -10.14 -13.97
C SER A 63 -12.19 -9.05 -12.91
N ILE A 64 -11.49 -7.94 -13.13
CA ILE A 64 -11.64 -6.71 -12.33
C ILE A 64 -12.38 -5.69 -13.18
N SER A 65 -13.54 -5.25 -12.72
CA SER A 65 -14.31 -4.17 -13.33
C SER A 65 -14.07 -2.83 -12.62
N GLU A 66 -14.39 -1.71 -13.28
CA GLU A 66 -14.11 -0.37 -12.76
C GLU A 66 -14.79 -0.08 -11.41
N ASP A 67 -15.96 -0.68 -11.15
CA ASP A 67 -16.70 -0.56 -9.89
C ASP A 67 -16.02 -1.28 -8.71
N MET A 68 -15.13 -2.22 -8.97
CA MET A 68 -14.28 -2.86 -7.96
C MET A 68 -13.06 -2.01 -7.59
N LEU A 69 -12.72 -1.01 -8.42
CA LEU A 69 -11.53 -0.21 -8.20
C LEU A 69 -11.78 0.89 -7.18
N THR A 70 -11.09 0.79 -6.04
CA THR A 70 -11.16 1.81 -4.99
C THR A 70 -10.75 3.20 -5.52
N LEU A 71 -11.46 4.25 -5.10
CA LEU A 71 -11.12 5.62 -5.48
C LEU A 71 -9.75 6.04 -4.89
N PRO A 72 -8.88 6.71 -5.66
CA PRO A 72 -7.55 7.12 -5.20
C PRO A 72 -7.59 7.94 -3.89
N GLU A 73 -8.56 8.84 -3.76
CA GLU A 73 -8.74 9.68 -2.57
C GLU A 73 -9.02 8.86 -1.31
N LEU A 74 -9.79 7.77 -1.42
CA LEU A 74 -10.06 6.88 -0.30
C LEU A 74 -8.80 6.15 0.16
N ILE A 75 -7.92 5.76 -0.79
CA ILE A 75 -6.63 5.12 -0.50
C ILE A 75 -5.74 6.08 0.28
N VAL A 76 -5.60 7.32 -0.19
CA VAL A 76 -4.78 8.36 0.45
C VAL A 76 -5.33 8.71 1.84
N ASN A 77 -6.64 8.94 1.95
CA ASN A 77 -7.29 9.30 3.21
C ASN A 77 -7.15 8.19 4.25
N ALA A 78 -7.30 6.93 3.84
CA ALA A 78 -7.13 5.79 4.73
C ALA A 78 -5.69 5.68 5.26
N CYS A 79 -4.68 6.17 4.54
CA CYS A 79 -3.28 6.04 4.97
C CYS A 79 -2.80 7.16 5.91
N ALA A 80 -3.69 7.99 6.45
CA ALA A 80 -3.41 8.98 7.50
C ALA A 80 -2.17 9.88 7.23
N GLY A 81 -1.99 10.29 5.97
CA GLY A 81 -0.88 11.16 5.55
C GLY A 81 0.47 10.45 5.36
N MET A 82 0.50 9.11 5.41
CA MET A 82 1.72 8.33 5.15
C MET A 82 2.06 8.26 3.66
N ILE A 83 1.07 8.43 2.79
CA ILE A 83 1.21 8.38 1.34
C ILE A 83 0.68 9.65 0.68
N LYS A 84 1.08 9.87 -0.56
CA LYS A 84 0.59 10.93 -1.44
C LYS A 84 0.53 10.44 -2.88
N ILE A 85 -0.21 11.18 -3.70
CA ILE A 85 -0.19 11.04 -5.16
C ILE A 85 0.58 12.24 -5.72
N ASP A 86 1.51 11.97 -6.62
CA ASP A 86 2.16 12.97 -7.45
C ASP A 86 1.29 13.19 -8.70
N GLU A 87 0.69 14.38 -8.82
CA GLU A 87 -0.28 14.68 -9.87
C GLU A 87 0.34 14.76 -11.27
N GLU A 88 1.64 15.09 -11.37
CA GLU A 88 2.33 15.20 -12.66
C GLU A 88 2.66 13.82 -13.24
N SER A 89 3.12 12.90 -12.38
CA SER A 89 3.55 11.56 -12.78
C SER A 89 2.51 10.46 -12.57
N ASN A 90 1.39 10.79 -11.90
CA ASN A 90 0.34 9.86 -11.48
C ASN A 90 0.86 8.67 -10.63
N VAL A 91 1.94 8.92 -9.87
CA VAL A 91 2.57 7.94 -8.99
C VAL A 91 2.03 8.09 -7.59
N ILE A 92 1.69 6.96 -6.96
CA ILE A 92 1.36 6.89 -5.54
C ILE A 92 2.55 6.35 -4.76
N GLY A 93 2.88 7.01 -3.65
CA GLY A 93 4.05 6.63 -2.86
C GLY A 93 4.06 7.25 -1.48
N LEU A 94 5.09 6.92 -0.70
CA LEU A 94 5.25 7.46 0.63
C LEU A 94 5.46 8.98 0.59
N VAL A 95 4.92 9.69 1.58
CA VAL A 95 4.93 11.16 1.61
C VAL A 95 6.35 11.75 1.64
N HIS A 96 7.28 11.07 2.30
CA HIS A 96 8.64 11.52 2.52
C HIS A 96 9.63 10.34 2.61
N LYS A 97 10.91 10.60 2.33
CA LYS A 97 11.99 9.61 2.42
C LYS A 97 12.13 9.00 3.82
N THR A 98 11.93 9.80 4.87
CA THR A 98 11.96 9.31 6.26
C THR A 98 10.84 8.32 6.56
N THR A 99 9.72 8.36 5.82
CA THR A 99 8.68 7.35 5.92
C THR A 99 9.16 6.02 5.35
N GLN A 100 9.94 6.04 4.25
CA GLN A 100 10.60 4.84 3.73
C GLN A 100 11.61 4.29 4.74
N GLU A 101 12.50 5.15 5.26
CA GLU A 101 13.52 4.74 6.24
C GLU A 101 12.91 4.19 7.55
N TYR A 102 11.70 4.63 7.93
CA TYR A 102 10.92 4.02 9.01
C TYR A 102 10.45 2.61 8.62
N PHE A 103 9.83 2.43 7.45
CA PHE A 103 9.37 1.11 7.02
C PHE A 103 10.48 0.13 6.67
N ASP A 104 11.66 0.60 6.26
CA ASP A 104 12.84 -0.26 6.09
C ASP A 104 13.26 -0.91 7.41
N ARG A 105 13.07 -0.20 8.54
CA ARG A 105 13.42 -0.69 9.89
C ARG A 105 12.30 -1.47 10.56
N TYR A 106 11.06 -1.02 10.41
CA TYR A 106 9.92 -1.54 11.17
C TYR A 106 8.85 -2.19 10.28
N GLY A 107 8.98 -2.16 8.96
CA GLY A 107 7.97 -2.66 8.02
C GLY A 107 7.61 -4.12 8.25
N ALA A 108 8.58 -4.98 8.60
CA ALA A 108 8.32 -6.39 8.91
C ALA A 108 7.41 -6.58 10.15
N LYS A 109 7.44 -5.65 11.12
CA LYS A 109 6.53 -5.64 12.28
C LYS A 109 5.09 -5.32 11.86
N HIS A 110 4.91 -4.47 10.86
CA HIS A 110 3.59 -4.03 10.39
C HIS A 110 3.01 -4.94 9.31
N PHE A 111 3.86 -5.57 8.50
CA PHE A 111 3.50 -6.31 7.30
C PHE A 111 4.30 -7.64 7.21
N PRO A 112 4.13 -8.56 8.17
CA PRO A 112 4.95 -9.78 8.24
C PRO A 112 4.84 -10.66 7.00
N ASP A 113 3.66 -10.70 6.36
CA ASP A 113 3.38 -11.55 5.19
C ASP A 113 3.44 -10.78 3.86
N ALA A 114 4.06 -9.60 3.82
CA ALA A 114 4.02 -8.71 2.66
C ALA A 114 4.42 -9.40 1.35
N GLN A 115 5.58 -10.08 1.35
CA GLN A 115 6.12 -10.73 0.16
C GLN A 115 5.19 -11.86 -0.34
N TRP A 116 4.64 -12.65 0.58
CA TRP A 116 3.68 -13.69 0.23
C TRP A 116 2.39 -13.11 -0.36
N LYS A 117 1.82 -12.07 0.28
CA LYS A 117 0.60 -11.40 -0.20
C LYS A 117 0.79 -10.80 -1.58
N ILE A 118 1.88 -10.07 -1.79
CA ILE A 118 2.23 -9.47 -3.08
C ILE A 118 2.41 -10.56 -4.14
N GLY A 119 3.20 -11.59 -3.86
CA GLY A 119 3.44 -12.69 -4.80
C GLY A 119 2.16 -13.41 -5.19
N LYS A 120 1.31 -13.76 -4.20
CA LYS A 120 0.00 -14.34 -4.44
C LYS A 120 -0.88 -13.40 -5.28
N GLY A 121 -0.93 -12.12 -4.93
CA GLY A 121 -1.73 -11.13 -5.65
C GLY A 121 -1.32 -11.00 -7.12
N CYS A 122 -0.02 -10.94 -7.40
CA CYS A 122 0.50 -10.92 -8.77
C CYS A 122 0.11 -12.20 -9.55
N LEU A 123 0.20 -13.37 -8.93
CA LEU A 123 -0.23 -14.63 -9.56
C LEU A 123 -1.73 -14.66 -9.84
N THR A 124 -2.56 -14.20 -8.89
CA THR A 124 -4.01 -14.06 -9.09
C THR A 124 -4.30 -13.11 -10.25
N TYR A 125 -3.63 -11.95 -10.30
CA TYR A 125 -3.80 -10.97 -11.37
C TYR A 125 -3.48 -11.52 -12.76
N LEU A 126 -2.39 -12.29 -12.86
CA LEU A 126 -1.99 -12.97 -14.11
C LEU A 126 -2.90 -14.14 -14.49
N SER A 127 -3.74 -14.61 -13.56
CA SER A 127 -4.70 -15.70 -13.79
C SER A 127 -6.11 -15.20 -14.14
N LEU A 128 -6.29 -13.89 -14.33
CA LEU A 128 -7.54 -13.31 -14.81
C LEU A 128 -7.76 -13.62 -16.30
N ASP A 129 -9.02 -13.68 -16.72
CA ASP A 129 -9.41 -14.11 -18.08
C ASP A 129 -8.84 -13.21 -19.17
N VAL A 130 -8.56 -11.93 -18.88
CA VAL A 130 -7.98 -10.97 -19.83
C VAL A 130 -6.55 -11.34 -20.26
N PHE A 131 -5.87 -12.20 -19.51
CA PHE A 131 -4.52 -12.69 -19.80
C PHE A 131 -4.48 -14.16 -20.23
N SER A 132 -5.65 -14.80 -20.39
CA SER A 132 -5.79 -16.21 -20.80
C SER A 132 -5.96 -16.36 -22.32
#